data_AF-A0A3B0ZAK3-F1
#
_entry.id   AF-A0A3B0ZAK3-F1
#
_cell.length_a   1.000
_cell.length_b   1.000
_cell.length_c   1.000
_cell.angle_alpha   90.00
_cell.angle_beta   90.00
_cell.angle_gamma   90.00
#
_symmetry.space_group_name_H-M   'P 1'
#
loop_
_entity.id
_entity.type
_entity.pdbx_description
1 polymer ?
#
loop_
_entity_poly.entity_id
_entity_poly.type
_entity_poly.pdbx_seq_one_letter_code
_entity_poly.pdbx_strand_id
1 'polypeptide(L)' 'MVLFSIVLSVAKVVTIAVMAFQFLSVLFTRSTNQQLQTLGKSLSTYHYQIIIFLTFNSEVLPYPFTDWPKGVMK' A
#
# COMPACT_ATOMS: atom_id res chain seq x y z
N MET A 1 -9.74 -15.31 3.06
CA MET A 1 -10.60 -14.26 2.48
C MET A 1 -10.98 -13.18 3.49
N VAL A 2 -11.82 -13.44 4.50
CA VAL A 2 -12.29 -12.41 5.46
C VAL A 2 -11.15 -11.62 6.12
N LEU A 3 -10.12 -12.31 6.63
CA LEU A 3 -8.94 -11.65 7.22
C LEU A 3 -8.31 -10.63 6.26
N PHE A 4 -8.01 -11.05 5.03
CA PHE A 4 -7.37 -10.19 4.04
C PHE A 4 -8.29 -9.09 3.53
N SER A 5 -9.61 -9.27 3.54
CA SER A 5 -10.56 -8.19 3.27
C SER A 5 -10.52 -7.10 4.35
N ILE A 6 -10.39 -7.49 5.63
CA ILE A 6 -10.20 -6.54 6.73
C ILE A 6 -8.86 -5.81 6.57
N VAL A 7 -7.79 -6.55 6.30
CA VAL A 7 -6.45 -5.98 6.07
C VAL A 7 -6.45 -5.01 4.89
N LEU A 8 -7.13 -5.34 3.78
CA LEU A 8 -7.30 -4.46 2.63
C LEU A 8 -8.02 -3.15 3.01
N SER A 9 -9.05 -3.25 3.84
CA SER A 9 -9.78 -2.07 4.33
C SER A 9 -8.88 -1.16 5.16
N VAL A 10 -8.09 -1.73 6.09
CA VAL A 10 -7.11 -0.98 6.88
C VAL A 10 -6.05 -0.35 5.98
N ALA A 11 -5.49 -1.12 5.04
CA ALA A 11 -4.51 -0.62 4.08
C ALA A 11 -5.07 0.55 3.26
N LYS A 12 -6.37 0.55 2.94
CA LYS A 12 -7.03 1.65 2.21
C LYS A 12 -7.07 2.93 3.06
N VAL A 13 -7.40 2.81 4.34
CA VAL A 13 -7.38 3.95 5.29
C VAL A 13 -5.96 4.51 5.40
N VAL A 14 -4.95 3.64 5.50
CA VAL A 14 -3.54 4.05 5.52
C VAL A 14 -3.16 4.78 4.23
N THR A 15 -3.60 4.29 3.06
CA THR A 15 -3.34 4.98 1.78
C THR A 15 -3.89 6.40 1.79
N ILE A 16 -5.13 6.59 2.25
CA ILE A 16 -5.76 7.91 2.33
C ILE A 16 -4.96 8.83 3.28
N ALA A 17 -4.51 8.32 4.42
CA ALA A 17 -3.66 9.07 5.34
C ALA A 17 -2.34 9.49 4.66
N VAL A 18 -1.64 8.56 4.01
CA VAL A 18 -0.38 8.84 3.27
C VAL A 18 -0.61 9.90 2.20
N MET A 19 -1.72 9.83 1.45
CA MET A 19 -2.09 10.84 0.45
C MET A 19 -2.32 12.22 1.10
N ALA A 20 -3.03 12.28 2.22
CA ALA A 20 -3.25 13.53 2.95
C ALA A 20 -1.93 14.14 3.46
N PHE A 21 -1.05 13.33 4.07
CA PHE A 21 0.27 13.78 4.51
C PHE A 21 1.15 14.27 3.34
N GLN A 22 1.13 13.56 2.21
CA GLN A 22 1.83 13.97 1.01
C GLN A 22 1.31 15.32 0.49
N PHE A 23 -0.01 15.50 0.45
CA PHE A 23 -0.64 16.74 0.03
C PHE A 23 -0.25 17.91 0.94
N LEU A 24 -0.31 17.73 2.26
CA LEU A 24 0.15 18.73 3.23
C LEU A 24 1.64 19.05 3.04
N SER A 25 2.48 18.03 2.85
CA SER A 25 3.92 18.23 2.63
C SER A 25 4.21 19.08 1.39
N VAL A 26 3.47 18.85 0.30
CA VAL A 26 3.60 19.64 -0.92
C VAL A 26 3.12 21.08 -0.71
N LEU A 27 2.05 21.29 0.07
CA LEU A 27 1.54 22.62 0.42
C LEU A 27 2.57 23.47 1.17
N PHE A 28 3.27 22.89 2.14
CA PHE A 28 4.24 23.63 2.96
C PHE A 28 5.64 23.70 2.33
N THR A 29 6.12 22.59 1.76
CA THR A 29 7.52 22.46 1.28
C THR A 29 7.65 22.70 -0.23
N ARG A 30 6.54 22.77 -0.98
CA ARG A 30 6.49 22.80 -2.47
C ARG A 30 7.22 21.65 -3.15
N SER A 31 7.58 20.61 -2.41
CA SER A 31 8.26 19.44 -2.91
C SER A 31 7.59 18.18 -2.37
N THR A 32 7.72 17.10 -3.14
CA THR A 32 7.18 15.80 -2.77
C THR A 32 8.17 15.06 -1.87
N ASN A 33 7.70 14.51 -0.76
CA ASN A 33 8.55 13.70 0.12
C ASN A 33 8.84 12.33 -0.52
N GLN A 34 10.11 12.02 -0.78
CA GLN A 34 10.54 10.77 -1.43
C GLN A 34 10.23 9.51 -0.60
N GLN A 35 10.27 9.62 0.74
CA GLN A 35 9.94 8.50 1.62
C GLN A 35 8.45 8.17 1.53
N LEU A 36 7.59 9.18 1.60
CA LEU A 36 6.13 9.01 1.44
C LEU A 36 5.75 8.48 0.06
N GLN A 37 6.47 8.89 -1.01
CA GLN A 37 6.29 8.30 -2.34
C GLN A 37 6.65 6.81 -2.38
N THR A 38 7.78 6.44 -1.77
CA THR A 38 8.21 5.03 -1.68
C THR A 38 7.20 4.20 -0.88
N LEU A 39 6.71 4.75 0.23
CA LEU A 39 5.63 4.13 1.01
C LEU A 39 4.36 3.96 0.18
N GLY A 40 3.94 5.00 -0.56
CA GLY A 40 2.78 4.93 -1.45
C GLY A 40 2.91 3.84 -2.52
N LYS A 41 4.09 3.70 -3.12
CA LYS A 41 4.39 2.60 -4.06
C LYS A 41 4.28 1.23 -3.39
N SER A 42 4.92 1.05 -2.24
CA SER A 42 4.86 -0.22 -1.49
C SER A 42 3.44 -0.60 -1.12
N LEU A 43 2.65 0.36 -0.65
CA LEU A 43 1.26 0.15 -0.27
C LEU A 43 0.41 -0.20 -1.49
N SER A 44 0.63 0.43 -2.64
CA SER A 44 -0.07 0.10 -3.88
C SER A 44 0.23 -1.34 -4.34
N THR A 45 1.48 -1.77 -4.27
CA THR A 45 1.86 -3.17 -4.53
C THR A 45 1.20 -4.12 -3.51
N TYR A 46 1.12 -3.73 -2.24
CA TYR A 46 0.46 -4.53 -1.20
C TYR A 46 -1.04 -4.70 -1.47
N HIS A 47 -1.74 -3.62 -1.85
CA HIS A 47 -3.14 -3.66 -2.29
C HIS A 47 -3.32 -4.66 -3.44
N TYR A 48 -2.46 -4.59 -4.46
CA TYR A 48 -2.49 -5.52 -5.59
C TYR A 48 -2.31 -6.98 -5.14
N GLN A 49 -1.30 -7.27 -4.32
CA GLN A 49 -1.04 -8.62 -3.79
C GLN A 49 -2.24 -9.19 -3.03
N ILE A 50 -2.89 -8.37 -2.19
CA ILE A 50 -4.10 -8.80 -1.49
C ILE A 50 -5.24 -9.09 -2.47
N ILE A 51 -5.45 -8.24 -3.47
CA ILE A 51 -6.53 -8.41 -4.45
C ILE A 51 -6.33 -9.67 -5.29
N ILE A 52 -5.12 -9.94 -5.79
CA ILE A 52 -4.85 -11.16 -6.56
C ILE A 52 -5.00 -12.43 -5.70
N PHE A 53 -4.63 -12.37 -4.42
CA PHE A 53 -4.87 -13.46 -3.48
C PHE A 53 -6.38 -13.67 -3.24
N LEU A 54 -7.13 -12.59 -2.96
CA LEU A 54 -8.57 -12.65 -2.71
C LEU A 54 -9.38 -13.13 -3.92
N THR A 55 -8.91 -12.86 -5.13
CA THR A 55 -9.53 -13.27 -6.39
C THR A 55 -9.02 -14.62 -6.91
N PHE A 56 -8.25 -15.35 -6.10
CA PHE A 56 -7.67 -16.67 -6.45
C PHE A 56 -6.76 -16.64 -7.68
N ASN A 57 -6.22 -15.48 -8.04
CA ASN A 57 -5.21 -15.32 -9.10
C ASN A 57 -3.78 -15.55 -8.56
N SER A 58 -3.63 -15.77 -7.26
CA SER A 58 -2.35 -16.11 -6.63
C SER A 58 -2.57 -16.95 -5.37
N GLU A 59 -1.69 -17.92 -5.15
CA GLU A 59 -1.62 -18.74 -3.93
C GLU A 59 -0.66 -18.16 -2.88
N VAL A 60 0.07 -17.10 -3.22
CA VAL A 60 1.03 -16.45 -2.32
C VAL A 60 0.29 -15.61 -1.28
N LEU A 61 0.49 -15.95 -0.01
CA LEU A 61 -0.04 -15.19 1.11
C LEU A 61 0.71 -13.84 1.24
N PRO A 62 0.02 -12.69 1.23
CA PRO A 62 0.68 -11.40 1.41
C PRO A 62 1.17 -11.21 2.85
N TYR A 63 1.94 -10.14 3.10
CA TYR A 63 2.39 -9.75 4.45
C TYR A 63 1.23 -9.83 5.46
N PRO A 64 1.43 -10.41 6.67
CA PRO A 64 2.71 -10.71 7.33
C PRO A 64 3.35 -12.07 7.04
N PHE A 65 2.75 -12.89 6.15
CA PHE A 65 3.27 -14.24 5.87
C PHE A 65 4.43 -14.24 4.87
N THR A 66 4.58 -13.14 4.13
CA THR A 66 5.69 -12.86 3.22
C THR A 66 6.25 -11.48 3.48
N ASP A 67 7.41 -11.18 2.89
CA ASP A 67 8.07 -9.88 3.05
C ASP A 67 7.18 -8.72 2.58
N TRP A 68 7.31 -7.59 3.28
CA TRP A 68 6.67 -6.35 2.86
C TRP A 68 7.17 -5.92 1.48
N PRO A 69 6.27 -5.56 0.53
CA PRO A 69 6.67 -5.15 -0.80
C PRO A 69 7.53 -3.88 -0.75
N LYS A 70 8.71 -3.90 -1.38
CA LYS A 70 9.64 -2.76 -1.39
C LYS A 70 9.23 -1.63 -2.36
N GLY A 71 7.98 -1.61 -2.83
CA GLY A 71 7.49 -0.62 -3.81
C GLY A 71 8.08 -0.79 -5.20
N VAL A 72 8.38 -2.04 -5.60
CA VAL A 72 8.84 -2.36 -6.94
C VAL A 72 7.64 -2.48 -7.87
N MET A 73 7.29 -1.38 -8.54
CA MET A 73 6.56 -1.44 -9.80
C MET A 73 7.63 -1.62 -10.88
N LYS A 74 7.81 -2.84 -11.38
CA LYS A 74 8.64 -3.10 -12.57
C LYS A 74 7.74 -3.07 -13.80
#